data_AF-A0A0N4W820-F1
#
_entry.id   AF-A0A0N4W820-F1
#
_cell.length_a   1.000
_cell.length_b   1.000
_cell.length_c   1.000
_cell.angle_alpha   90.00
_cell.angle_beta   90.00
_cell.angle_gamma   90.00
#
_symmetry.space_group_name_H-M   'P 1'
#
loop_
_entity.id
_entity.type
_entity.pdbx_description
1 polymer ?
#
loop_
_entity_poly.entity_id
_entity_poly.type
_entity_poly.pdbx_seq_one_letter_code
_entity_poly.pdbx_strand_id
1 'polypeptide(L)'
;MNSVDGVVDDHKRHARAQHNALERRRRDNIKDMYTSLKDAVPDMQNERASRAVILRRAIEVIEEKQQQQAELQADCDRLRNETAELEREVRNEALLKNRSASSCLSDKNA
;
A
#
# COMPACT_ATOMS: atom_id res chain seq x y z
N MET A 1 8.89 -68.87 -0.22
CA MET A 1 9.24 -67.53 -0.76
C MET A 1 7.98 -66.70 -0.88
N ASN A 2 7.98 -65.47 -0.36
CA ASN A 2 7.21 -64.27 -0.78
C ASN A 2 6.78 -63.41 0.42
N SER A 3 7.74 -62.71 1.03
CA SER A 3 7.52 -61.63 2.02
C SER A 3 7.81 -60.23 1.46
N VAL A 4 8.15 -60.13 0.18
CA VAL A 4 8.61 -58.88 -0.47
C VAL A 4 7.47 -58.00 -0.99
N ASP A 5 6.32 -58.57 -1.36
CA ASP A 5 5.19 -57.79 -1.90
C ASP A 5 4.48 -56.93 -0.85
N GLY A 6 4.44 -57.37 0.42
CA GLY A 6 3.82 -56.60 1.52
C GLY A 6 4.61 -55.33 1.88
N VAL A 7 5.93 -55.33 1.71
CA VAL A 7 6.81 -54.21 2.06
C VAL A 7 6.72 -53.08 1.02
N VAL A 8 6.50 -53.42 -0.26
CA VAL A 8 6.39 -52.43 -1.36
C VAL A 8 5.05 -51.70 -1.31
N ASP A 9 3.94 -52.37 -0.93
CA ASP A 9 2.65 -51.70 -0.72
C ASP A 9 2.70 -50.74 0.48
N ASP A 10 3.43 -51.11 1.54
CA ASP A 10 3.63 -50.27 2.71
C ASP A 10 4.45 -49.01 2.39
N HIS A 11 5.51 -49.12 1.59
CA HIS A 11 6.26 -47.96 1.08
C HIS A 11 5.37 -47.02 0.25
N LYS A 12 4.51 -47.55 -0.61
CA LYS A 12 3.55 -46.75 -1.40
C LYS A 12 2.49 -46.10 -0.51
N ARG A 13 2.03 -46.77 0.55
CA ARG A 13 1.10 -46.19 1.55
C ARG A 13 1.78 -45.07 2.34
N HIS A 14 3.01 -45.26 2.79
CA HIS A 14 3.78 -44.23 3.47
C HIS A 14 4.04 -43.01 2.59
N ALA A 15 4.43 -43.20 1.32
CA ALA A 15 4.60 -42.10 0.37
C ALA A 15 3.30 -41.31 0.16
N ARG A 16 2.16 -42.00 0.01
CA ARG A 16 0.83 -41.36 -0.09
C ARG A 16 0.47 -40.60 1.19
N ALA A 17 0.73 -41.17 2.36
CA ALA A 17 0.45 -40.53 3.65
C ALA A 17 1.28 -39.25 3.83
N GLN A 18 2.57 -39.29 3.48
CA GLN A 18 3.46 -38.12 3.50
C GLN A 18 3.01 -37.04 2.54
N HIS A 19 2.68 -37.41 1.29
CA HIS A 19 2.13 -36.47 0.30
C HIS A 19 0.84 -35.81 0.82
N ASN A 20 -0.08 -36.59 1.38
CA ASN A 20 -1.33 -36.06 1.93
C ASN A 20 -1.11 -35.15 3.14
N ALA A 21 -0.10 -35.42 3.97
CA ALA A 21 0.29 -34.56 5.07
C ALA A 21 0.86 -33.22 4.57
N LEU A 22 1.73 -33.27 3.56
CA LEU A 22 2.29 -32.07 2.94
C LEU A 22 1.20 -31.20 2.31
N GLU A 23 0.29 -31.80 1.56
CA GLU A 23 -0.80 -31.07 0.90
C GLU A 23 -1.79 -30.48 1.92
N ARG A 24 -2.04 -31.15 3.05
CA ARG A 24 -2.80 -30.55 4.16
C ARG A 24 -2.12 -29.29 4.68
N ARG A 25 -0.82 -29.36 4.99
CA ARG A 25 -0.04 -28.20 5.44
C ARG A 25 -0.06 -27.06 4.41
N ARG A 26 0.03 -27.38 3.11
CA ARG A 26 -0.08 -26.38 2.04
C ARG A 26 -1.44 -25.69 2.04
N ARG A 27 -2.53 -26.45 2.18
CA ARG A 27 -3.89 -25.90 2.24
C ARG A 27 -4.13 -25.04 3.48
N ASP A 28 -3.60 -25.45 4.62
CA ASP A 28 -3.69 -24.68 5.87
C ASP A 28 -2.95 -23.34 5.73
N ASN A 29 -1.73 -23.35 5.19
CA ASN A 29 -0.99 -22.11 4.91
C ASN A 29 -1.77 -21.16 3.97
N ILE A 30 -2.35 -21.70 2.89
CA ILE A 30 -3.18 -20.88 1.98
C ILE A 30 -4.39 -20.30 2.71
N LYS A 31 -5.04 -21.09 3.57
CA LYS A 31 -6.18 -20.62 4.36
C LYS A 31 -5.77 -19.49 5.31
N ASP A 32 -4.62 -19.61 5.95
CA ASP A 32 -4.07 -18.58 6.83
C ASP A 32 -3.77 -17.30 6.03
N MET A 33 -3.15 -17.42 4.85
CA MET A 33 -2.93 -16.27 3.95
C MET A 33 -4.23 -15.57 3.54
N TYR A 34 -5.29 -16.32 3.23
CA TYR A 34 -6.61 -15.73 2.93
C TYR A 34 -7.22 -15.02 4.15
N THR A 35 -6.97 -15.53 5.35
CA THR A 35 -7.44 -14.90 6.59
C THR A 35 -6.69 -13.59 6.82
N SER A 36 -5.36 -13.59 6.72
CA SER A 36 -4.54 -12.37 6.81
C SER A 36 -4.92 -11.33 5.75
N LEU A 37 -5.18 -11.77 4.51
CA LEU A 37 -5.63 -10.86 3.44
C LEU A 37 -6.98 -10.24 3.78
N LYS A 38 -7.95 -11.05 4.21
CA LYS A 38 -9.27 -10.57 4.63
C LYS A 38 -9.16 -9.52 5.75
N ASP A 39 -8.28 -9.74 6.72
CA ASP A 39 -8.14 -8.84 7.86
C ASP A 39 -7.46 -7.51 7.49
N ALA A 40 -6.63 -7.51 6.43
CA ALA A 40 -5.99 -6.32 5.88
C ALA A 40 -6.90 -5.50 4.95
N VAL A 41 -7.94 -6.13 4.39
CA VAL A 41 -8.88 -5.47 3.48
C VAL A 41 -9.95 -4.73 4.31
N PRO A 42 -10.15 -3.40 4.11
CA PRO A 42 -11.19 -2.62 4.79
C PRO A 42 -12.58 -3.24 4.66
N ASP A 43 -13.40 -3.07 5.70
CA ASP A 43 -14.79 -3.51 5.79
C ASP A 43 -15.02 -5.03 5.75
N MET A 44 -13.96 -5.85 5.72
CA MET A 44 -14.08 -7.31 5.62
C MET A 44 -13.87 -8.07 6.93
N GLN A 45 -13.24 -7.47 7.95
CA GLN A 45 -12.77 -8.16 9.18
C GLN A 45 -13.87 -9.00 9.87
N ASN A 46 -15.08 -8.48 10.00
CA ASN A 46 -16.18 -9.13 10.73
C ASN A 46 -17.15 -9.92 9.85
N GLU A 47 -16.91 -10.02 8.54
CA GLU A 47 -17.83 -10.67 7.61
C GLU A 47 -17.42 -12.09 7.23
N ARG A 48 -18.42 -12.96 6.99
CA ARG A 48 -18.20 -14.24 6.32
C ARG A 48 -18.00 -13.99 4.81
N ALA A 49 -16.74 -13.85 4.40
CA ALA A 49 -16.38 -13.67 3.00
C ALA A 49 -15.83 -14.95 2.37
N SER A 50 -16.23 -15.23 1.12
CA SER A 50 -15.64 -16.31 0.32
C SER A 50 -14.27 -15.89 -0.24
N ARG A 51 -13.42 -16.87 -0.62
CA ARG A 51 -12.11 -16.59 -1.25
C ARG A 51 -12.23 -15.66 -2.47
N ALA A 52 -13.24 -15.88 -3.32
CA ALA A 52 -13.45 -15.06 -4.51
C ALA A 52 -13.85 -13.62 -4.15
N VAL A 53 -14.63 -13.43 -3.07
CA VAL A 53 -14.99 -12.09 -2.57
C VAL A 53 -13.76 -11.39 -2.01
N ILE A 54 -12.93 -12.08 -1.20
CA ILE A 54 -11.68 -11.54 -0.65
C ILE A 54 -10.77 -11.05 -1.77
N LEU A 55 -10.57 -11.85 -2.83
CA LEU A 55 -9.72 -11.45 -3.96
C LEU A 55 -10.28 -10.24 -4.70
N ARG A 56 -11.58 -10.21 -5.00
CA ARG A 56 -12.19 -9.08 -5.70
C ARG A 56 -12.06 -7.78 -4.91
N ARG A 57 -12.42 -7.81 -3.62
CA ARG A 57 -12.33 -6.61 -2.78
C ARG A 57 -10.89 -6.15 -2.58
N ALA A 58 -9.93 -7.09 -2.47
CA ALA A 58 -8.51 -6.75 -2.41
C ALA A 58 -8.04 -6.01 -3.68
N ILE A 59 -8.49 -6.45 -4.87
CA ILE A 59 -8.18 -5.78 -6.14
C ILE A 59 -8.77 -4.37 -6.15
N GLU A 60 -10.06 -4.23 -5.83
CA GLU A 60 -10.75 -2.93 -5.77
C GLU A 60 -10.03 -1.96 -4.83
N VAL A 61 -9.66 -2.41 -3.63
CA VAL A 61 -8.97 -1.57 -2.64
C VAL A 61 -7.57 -1.16 -3.13
N ILE A 62 -6.84 -2.03 -3.83
CA ILE A 62 -5.55 -1.67 -4.41
C ILE A 62 -5.72 -0.59 -5.47
N GLU A 63 -6.68 -0.75 -6.37
CA GLU A 63 -6.97 0.22 -7.44
C GLU A 63 -7.43 1.57 -6.84
N GLU A 64 -8.36 1.55 -5.89
CA GLU A 64 -8.82 2.72 -5.14
C GLU A 64 -7.65 3.44 -4.45
N LYS A 65 -6.75 2.70 -3.79
CA LYS A 65 -5.60 3.28 -3.08
C LYS A 65 -4.55 3.87 -4.02
N GLN A 66 -4.32 3.24 -5.17
CA GLN A 66 -3.42 3.77 -6.20
C GLN A 66 -3.96 5.09 -6.78
N GLN A 67 -5.26 5.14 -7.07
CA GLN A 67 -5.92 6.37 -7.53
C GLN A 67 -5.86 7.47 -6.48
N GLN A 68 -6.21 7.16 -5.22
CA GLN A 68 -6.13 8.09 -4.11
C GLN A 68 -4.71 8.62 -3.89
N GLN A 69 -3.69 7.77 -4.02
CA GLN A 69 -2.30 8.18 -3.90
C GLN A 69 -1.88 9.14 -5.03
N ALA A 70 -2.33 8.90 -6.27
CA ALA A 70 -2.04 9.78 -7.39
C ALA A 70 -2.67 11.17 -7.21
N GLU A 71 -3.92 11.23 -6.73
CA GLU A 71 -4.61 12.49 -6.42
C GLU A 71 -3.93 13.27 -5.30
N LEU A 72 -3.62 12.61 -4.18
CA LEU A 72 -2.90 13.23 -3.07
C LEU A 72 -1.52 13.74 -3.49
N GLN A 73 -0.83 13.02 -4.38
CA GLN A 73 0.45 13.45 -4.91
C GLN A 73 0.31 14.70 -5.79
N ALA A 74 -0.70 14.74 -6.67
CA ALA A 74 -1.00 15.91 -7.48
C ALA A 74 -1.35 17.14 -6.62
N ASP A 75 -2.12 16.96 -5.54
CA ASP A 75 -2.43 18.02 -4.58
C ASP A 75 -1.20 18.51 -3.82
N CYS A 76 -0.33 17.59 -3.37
CA CYS A 76 0.95 17.95 -2.75
C CYS A 76 1.78 18.84 -3.69
N ASP A 77 1.87 18.48 -4.97
CA ASP A 77 2.69 19.21 -5.93
C ASP A 77 2.07 20.56 -6.29
N ARG A 78 0.74 20.64 -6.41
CA ARG A 78 0.01 21.90 -6.58
C ARG A 78 0.24 22.84 -5.38
N LEU A 79 0.07 22.35 -4.16
CA LEU A 79 0.26 23.15 -2.94
C LEU A 79 1.72 23.62 -2.78
N ARG A 80 2.70 22.80 -3.17
CA ARG A 80 4.11 23.20 -3.18
C ARG A 80 4.37 24.34 -4.16
N ASN A 81 3.80 24.27 -5.36
CA ASN A 81 3.93 25.33 -6.36
C ASN A 81 3.28 26.64 -5.87
N GLU A 82 2.05 26.55 -5.36
CA GLU A 82 1.33 27.70 -4.81
C GLU A 82 2.10 28.34 -3.63
N THR A 83 2.66 27.51 -2.74
CA THR A 83 3.51 28.00 -1.64
C THR A 83 4.75 28.73 -2.17
N ALA A 84 5.43 28.16 -3.16
CA ALA A 84 6.63 28.77 -3.74
C ALA A 84 6.32 30.11 -4.45
N GLU A 85 5.17 30.21 -5.10
CA GLU A 85 4.69 31.44 -5.72
C GLU A 85 4.39 32.52 -4.70
N LEU A 86 3.60 32.20 -3.66
CA LEU A 86 3.26 33.11 -2.58
C LEU A 86 4.51 33.59 -1.83
N GLU A 87 5.44 32.69 -1.53
CA GLU A 87 6.72 33.08 -0.91
C GLU A 87 7.52 34.05 -1.78
N ARG A 88 7.50 33.88 -3.11
CA ARG A 88 8.16 34.79 -4.05
C ARG A 88 7.49 36.16 -4.04
N GLU A 89 6.16 36.22 -4.00
CA GLU A 89 5.41 37.47 -3.91
C GLU A 89 5.72 38.21 -2.62
N VAL A 90 5.67 37.52 -1.47
CA VAL A 90 6.02 38.08 -0.16
C VAL A 90 7.44 38.65 -0.15
N ARG A 91 8.42 37.93 -0.73
CA ARG A 91 9.79 38.42 -0.88
C ARG A 91 9.86 39.68 -1.74
N ASN A 92 9.17 39.72 -2.88
CA ASN A 92 9.16 40.88 -3.77
C ASN A 92 8.53 42.11 -3.11
N GLU A 93 7.42 41.94 -2.40
CA GLU A 93 6.78 43.04 -1.66
C GLU A 93 7.70 43.60 -0.57
N ALA A 94 8.40 42.74 0.17
CA ALA A 94 9.35 43.16 1.19
C ALA A 94 10.49 44.00 0.57
N LEU A 95 11.00 43.61 -0.61
CA LEU A 95 12.00 44.37 -1.34
C LEU A 95 11.49 45.74 -1.82
N LEU A 96 10.25 45.82 -2.32
CA LEU A 96 9.62 47.07 -2.75
C LEU A 96 9.40 48.03 -1.58
N LYS A 97 8.96 47.53 -0.42
CA LYS A 97 8.81 48.32 0.82
C LYS A 97 10.16 48.84 1.32
N ASN A 98 11.22 48.03 1.25
CA ASN A 98 12.56 48.47 1.64
C ASN A 98 13.11 49.56 0.70
N ARG A 99 12.90 49.44 -0.62
CA ARG A 99 13.30 50.46 -1.60
C ARG A 99 12.58 51.80 -1.41
N SER A 100 11.29 51.77 -1.14
CA SER A 100 10.50 52.98 -0.88
C SER A 100 10.89 53.67 0.43
N ALA A 101 11.21 52.90 1.47
CA ALA A 101 11.77 53.44 2.72
C ALA A 101 13.16 54.10 2.51
N SER A 102 14.03 53.51 1.68
CA SER A 102 15.34 54.10 1.37
C SER A 102 15.25 55.37 0.52
N SER A 103 14.29 55.43 -0.41
CA SER A 103 14.04 56.60 -1.26
C SER A 103 13.54 57.83 -0.47
N CYS A 104 12.70 57.64 0.54
CA CYS A 104 12.19 58.77 1.33
C CYS A 104 13.19 59.30 2.38
N LEU A 105 14.26 58.55 2.68
CA LEU A 105 15.38 58.99 3.51
C LEU A 105 16.36 59.89 2.73
N SER A 106 16.56 59.64 1.44
CA SER A 106 17.42 60.48 0.58
C SER A 106 16.84 61.88 0.32
N ASP A 107 15.53 62.03 0.27
CA ASP A 107 14.86 63.33 0.04
C ASP A 107 14.83 64.26 1.26
N LYS A 108 15.18 63.75 2.46
CA LYS A 108 15.20 64.53 3.72
C LYS A 108 16.60 65.07 4.10
N ASN A 109 17.64 64.67 3.36
CA ASN A 109 19.02 65.08 3.58
C ASN A 109 19.58 65.99 2.48
N ALA A 110 18.72 66.53 1.60
CA ALA A 110 19.02 67.57 0.64
C ALA A 110 18.37 68.89 1.09
#